data_AF-A0A022XS59-F1
#
_entry.id   AF-A0A022XS59-F1
#
_cell.length_a   1.000
_cell.length_b   1.000
_cell.length_c   1.000
_cell.angle_alpha   90.00
_cell.angle_beta   90.00
_cell.angle_gamma   90.00
#
_symmetry.space_group_name_H-M   'P 1'
#
loop_
_entity.id
_entity.type
_entity.pdbx_description
1 polymer ?
#
loop_
_entity_poly.entity_id
_entity_poly.type
_entity_poly.pdbx_seq_one_letter_code
_entity_poly.pdbx_strand_id
1 'polypeptide(L)'
;MSLNRKDDNPDDRAALRHGLTQLPAGAAEVFPQAQVKQRNAALAAVTDRLAEPVVAAFIGGGVAGAVSRTIVSPLERLKILLQVQSVGREEYKLSISKGLAKMWREEGWRGFMRGNGTNCIRIVPYSAVQFGSYNLYKKAFEPTPGGELTPLRRLTCGGLAGITSVTFTYPLDIVRTRLSIQSASFAELKNQHQTKLPGMYETMRLMYKNEGGIVALYRGILPTVAGVAPYVGLNFMTYESIRKVLTPEGDANPSALRKLLAGAISGAVAQTCTYPL
;
A
#
# COMPACT_ATOMS: atom_id res chain seq x y z
N MET A 1 -0.17 3.78 -60.53
CA MET A 1 -0.52 5.22 -60.61
C MET A 1 0.70 5.98 -60.12
N SER A 2 1.61 6.29 -61.04
CA SER A 2 2.91 6.90 -60.77
C SER A 2 2.73 8.39 -60.52
N LEU A 3 3.05 8.86 -59.31
CA LEU A 3 3.05 10.29 -59.01
C LEU A 3 4.31 10.94 -59.59
N ASN A 4 4.04 11.86 -60.49
CA ASN A 4 4.95 12.62 -61.32
C ASN A 4 5.81 13.55 -60.45
N ARG A 5 7.13 13.44 -60.60
CA ARG A 5 8.13 14.33 -59.98
C ARG A 5 8.36 15.47 -60.97
N LYS A 6 7.63 16.58 -60.81
CA LYS A 6 7.93 17.86 -61.46
C LYS A 6 7.85 18.95 -60.40
N ASP A 7 8.77 19.90 -60.55
CA ASP A 7 8.86 21.17 -59.81
C ASP A 7 9.76 21.14 -58.55
N ASP A 8 11.06 20.92 -58.78
CA ASP A 8 12.14 21.26 -57.83
C ASP A 8 12.91 22.44 -58.48
N ASN A 9 12.31 23.63 -58.45
CA ASN A 9 12.85 24.83 -59.11
C ASN A 9 14.04 25.39 -58.28
N PRO A 10 15.24 25.59 -58.86
CA PRO A 10 16.41 26.08 -58.12
C PRO A 10 16.23 27.46 -57.48
N ASP A 11 15.32 28.30 -57.99
CA ASP A 11 15.04 29.63 -57.42
C ASP A 11 14.30 29.56 -56.07
N ASP A 12 13.47 28.54 -55.83
CA ASP A 12 12.79 28.36 -54.54
C ASP A 12 13.77 28.00 -53.42
N ARG A 13 14.85 27.29 -53.76
CA ARG A 13 15.92 26.99 -52.80
C ARG A 13 16.76 28.21 -52.46
N ALA A 14 16.91 29.16 -53.39
CA ALA A 14 17.57 30.43 -53.13
C ALA A 14 16.70 31.34 -52.26
N ALA A 15 15.38 31.40 -52.52
CA ALA A 15 14.41 32.15 -51.71
C ALA A 15 14.30 31.61 -50.27
N LEU A 16 14.27 30.28 -50.10
CA LEU A 16 14.29 29.63 -48.77
C LEU A 16 15.60 29.90 -48.01
N ARG A 17 16.75 29.91 -48.70
CA ARG A 17 18.04 30.24 -48.06
C ARG A 17 18.13 31.70 -47.65
N HIS A 18 17.56 32.61 -48.45
CA HIS A 18 17.51 34.04 -48.15
C HIS A 18 16.52 34.39 -47.03
N GLY A 19 15.40 33.64 -46.93
CA GLY A 19 14.45 33.76 -45.82
C GLY A 19 14.98 33.22 -44.48
N LEU A 20 15.82 32.17 -44.52
CA LEU A 20 16.50 31.64 -43.34
C LEU A 20 17.64 32.54 -42.84
N THR A 21 18.11 33.50 -43.65
CA THR A 21 19.11 34.50 -43.23
C THR A 21 18.48 35.74 -42.58
N GLN A 22 17.14 35.84 -42.55
CA GLN A 22 16.40 36.95 -41.95
C GLN A 22 15.60 36.57 -40.70
N LEU A 23 15.88 35.43 -40.07
CA LEU A 23 15.40 35.18 -38.72
C LEU A 23 16.18 36.12 -37.77
N PRO A 24 15.52 37.00 -37.00
CA PRO A 24 16.21 37.81 -36.02
C PRO A 24 16.92 36.87 -35.05
N ALA A 25 18.23 37.05 -34.88
CA ALA A 25 19.11 36.23 -34.05
C ALA A 25 18.71 36.15 -32.55
N GLY A 26 17.59 36.76 -32.15
CA GLY A 26 17.03 36.74 -30.80
C GLY A 26 15.77 35.88 -30.60
N ALA A 27 15.24 35.20 -31.63
CA ALA A 27 14.04 34.37 -31.44
C ALA A 27 14.29 33.07 -30.64
N ALA A 28 15.55 32.68 -30.45
CA ALA A 28 15.94 31.56 -29.58
C ALA A 28 16.10 31.96 -28.09
N GLU A 29 16.00 33.26 -27.75
CA GLU A 29 16.24 33.77 -26.39
C GLU A 29 14.96 34.10 -25.59
N VAL A 30 13.79 33.60 -26.01
CA VAL A 30 12.49 33.86 -25.31
C VAL A 30 12.07 32.73 -24.36
N PHE A 31 12.99 31.85 -23.97
CA PHE A 31 12.86 31.13 -22.71
C PHE A 31 13.89 31.73 -21.75
N PRO A 32 13.47 32.38 -20.65
CA PRO A 32 14.42 32.92 -19.69
C PRO A 32 15.32 31.77 -19.22
N GLN A 33 16.58 31.75 -19.66
CA GLN A 33 17.52 30.68 -19.31
C GLN A 33 17.66 30.53 -17.79
N ALA A 34 17.42 31.62 -17.05
CA ALA A 34 17.28 31.64 -15.59
C ALA A 34 16.10 30.81 -15.08
N GLN A 35 14.91 30.88 -15.69
CA GLN A 35 13.75 30.05 -15.31
C GLN A 35 13.96 28.57 -15.64
N VAL A 36 14.60 28.25 -16.76
CA VAL A 36 14.96 26.87 -17.13
C VAL A 36 15.99 26.31 -16.15
N LYS A 37 17.03 27.09 -15.83
CA LYS A 37 18.06 26.71 -14.84
C LYS A 37 17.47 26.55 -13.43
N GLN A 38 16.54 27.42 -13.03
CA GLN A 38 15.85 27.33 -11.74
C GLN A 38 14.90 26.13 -11.68
N ARG A 39 14.15 25.82 -12.76
CA ARG A 39 13.36 24.58 -12.87
C ARG A 39 14.24 23.34 -12.81
N ASN A 40 15.37 23.32 -13.53
CA ASN A 40 16.29 22.19 -13.54
C ASN A 40 16.96 22.01 -12.18
N ALA A 41 17.31 23.10 -11.49
CA ALA A 41 17.81 23.05 -10.11
C ALA A 41 16.73 22.57 -9.12
N ALA A 42 15.48 23.00 -9.28
CA ALA A 42 14.37 22.52 -8.45
C ALA A 42 14.06 21.04 -8.71
N LEU A 43 14.09 20.60 -9.96
CA LEU A 43 13.92 19.20 -10.34
C LEU A 43 15.08 18.34 -9.84
N ALA A 44 16.32 18.83 -9.91
CA ALA A 44 17.49 18.16 -9.33
C ALA A 44 17.36 18.03 -7.82
N ALA A 45 17.00 19.10 -7.11
CA ALA A 45 16.79 19.08 -5.67
C ALA A 45 15.66 18.14 -5.24
N VAL A 46 14.56 18.05 -6.01
CA VAL A 46 13.49 17.07 -5.79
C VAL A 46 13.98 15.66 -6.05
N THR A 47 14.74 15.45 -7.12
CA THR A 47 15.29 14.12 -7.47
C THR A 47 16.26 13.64 -6.40
N ASP A 48 17.13 14.51 -5.86
CA ASP A 48 18.06 14.19 -4.78
C ASP A 48 17.32 13.83 -3.49
N ARG A 49 16.23 14.55 -3.15
CA ARG A 49 15.39 14.20 -2.00
C ARG A 49 14.62 12.89 -2.19
N LEU A 50 14.19 12.58 -3.41
CA LEU A 50 13.54 11.31 -3.72
C LEU A 50 14.54 10.14 -3.76
N ALA A 51 15.79 10.41 -4.12
CA ALA A 51 16.89 9.45 -4.14
C ALA A 51 17.44 9.14 -2.74
N GLU A 52 17.08 9.93 -1.72
CA GLU A 52 17.43 9.62 -0.33
C GLU A 52 16.94 8.21 0.02
N PRO A 53 17.81 7.30 0.50
CA PRO A 53 17.47 5.87 0.66
C PRO A 53 16.21 5.62 1.49
N VAL A 54 15.95 6.47 2.49
CA VAL A 54 14.76 6.40 3.34
C VAL A 54 13.50 6.78 2.56
N VAL A 55 13.56 7.86 1.78
CA VAL A 55 12.43 8.34 0.97
C VAL A 55 12.14 7.38 -0.16
N ALA A 56 13.17 6.89 -0.85
CA ALA A 56 13.04 5.88 -1.91
C ALA A 56 12.43 4.57 -1.38
N ALA A 57 12.92 4.06 -0.24
CA ALA A 57 12.37 2.86 0.40
C ALA A 57 10.92 3.08 0.87
N PHE A 58 10.60 4.27 1.37
CA PHE A 58 9.25 4.61 1.81
C PHE A 58 8.25 4.68 0.65
N ILE A 59 8.61 5.37 -0.44
CA ILE A 59 7.77 5.47 -1.64
C ILE A 59 7.64 4.11 -2.31
N GLY A 60 8.76 3.39 -2.48
CA GLY A 60 8.79 2.05 -3.05
C GLY A 60 7.92 1.08 -2.25
N GLY A 61 8.03 1.09 -0.92
CA GLY A 61 7.19 0.31 -0.02
C GLY A 61 5.71 0.72 -0.08
N GLY A 62 5.43 2.02 -0.18
CA GLY A 62 4.07 2.55 -0.32
C GLY A 62 3.39 2.10 -1.61
N VAL A 63 4.08 2.22 -2.76
CA VAL A 63 3.58 1.78 -4.06
C VAL A 63 3.43 0.27 -4.11
N ALA A 64 4.44 -0.48 -3.67
CA ALA A 64 4.38 -1.94 -3.61
C ALA A 64 3.21 -2.42 -2.73
N GLY A 65 3.00 -1.77 -1.58
CA GLY A 65 1.88 -2.03 -0.69
C GLY A 65 0.52 -1.74 -1.34
N ALA A 66 0.38 -0.63 -2.06
CA ALA A 66 -0.85 -0.27 -2.76
C ALA A 66 -1.17 -1.25 -3.91
N VAL A 67 -0.16 -1.67 -4.68
CA VAL A 67 -0.30 -2.68 -5.73
C VAL A 67 -0.72 -4.02 -5.12
N SER A 68 -0.04 -4.45 -4.06
CA SER A 68 -0.38 -5.68 -3.32
C SER A 68 -1.84 -5.67 -2.84
N ARG A 69 -2.29 -4.58 -2.20
CA ARG A 69 -3.67 -4.42 -1.74
C ARG A 69 -4.69 -4.44 -2.88
N THR A 70 -4.35 -3.84 -4.01
CA THR A 70 -5.22 -3.84 -5.19
C THR A 70 -5.41 -5.26 -5.76
N ILE A 71 -4.34 -6.05 -5.82
CA ILE A 71 -4.40 -7.46 -6.27
C ILE A 71 -5.21 -8.30 -5.29
N VAL A 72 -5.07 -8.08 -3.99
CA VAL A 72 -5.72 -8.88 -2.93
C VAL A 72 -7.16 -8.40 -2.63
N SER A 73 -7.52 -7.18 -3.05
CA SER A 73 -8.82 -6.54 -2.76
C SER A 73 -10.05 -7.42 -3.05
N PRO A 74 -10.15 -8.16 -4.17
CA PRO A 74 -11.31 -9.03 -4.42
C PRO A 74 -11.51 -10.09 -3.32
N LEU A 75 -10.42 -10.70 -2.85
CA LEU A 75 -10.43 -11.73 -1.80
C LEU A 75 -10.66 -11.11 -0.42
N GLU A 76 -10.03 -9.96 -0.13
CA GLU A 76 -10.22 -9.23 1.12
C GLU A 76 -11.69 -8.81 1.28
N ARG A 77 -12.31 -8.34 0.19
CA ARG A 77 -13.73 -7.99 0.16
C ARG A 77 -14.65 -9.21 0.36
N LEU A 78 -14.39 -10.31 -0.35
CA LEU A 78 -15.16 -11.54 -0.18
C LEU A 78 -15.07 -12.07 1.26
N LYS A 79 -13.87 -12.03 1.85
CA LYS A 79 -13.65 -12.39 3.26
C LYS A 79 -14.53 -11.54 4.19
N ILE A 80 -14.55 -10.22 4.02
CA ILE A 80 -15.40 -9.33 4.84
C ILE A 80 -16.88 -9.66 4.66
N LEU A 81 -17.33 -9.86 3.42
CA LEU A 81 -18.73 -10.25 3.14
C LEU A 81 -19.10 -11.55 3.88
N LEU A 82 -18.22 -12.56 3.86
CA LEU A 82 -18.42 -13.82 4.58
C LEU A 82 -18.36 -13.68 6.11
N GLN A 83 -17.54 -12.77 6.64
CA GLN A 83 -17.41 -12.54 8.09
C GLN A 83 -18.56 -11.70 8.69
N VAL A 84 -19.13 -10.78 7.90
CA VAL A 84 -20.16 -9.84 8.36
C VAL A 84 -21.57 -10.44 8.28
N GLN A 85 -21.72 -11.61 7.66
CA GLN A 85 -23.03 -12.23 7.53
C GLN A 85 -23.68 -12.46 8.90
N SER A 86 -24.88 -11.90 9.06
CA SER A 86 -25.72 -12.17 10.22
C SER A 86 -26.06 -13.65 10.29
N VAL A 87 -25.88 -14.25 11.47
CA VAL A 87 -26.28 -15.62 11.80
C VAL A 87 -27.73 -15.85 11.33
N GLY A 88 -27.93 -16.74 10.34
CA GLY A 88 -29.25 -17.07 9.78
C GLY A 88 -29.47 -16.77 8.29
N ARG A 89 -28.56 -16.05 7.59
CA ARG A 89 -28.60 -15.93 6.12
C ARG A 89 -27.66 -16.94 5.45
N GLU A 90 -28.22 -18.07 5.03
CA GLU A 90 -27.53 -19.18 4.33
C GLU A 90 -27.05 -18.83 2.90
N GLU A 91 -27.33 -17.62 2.40
CA GLU A 91 -27.14 -17.23 0.99
C GLU A 91 -25.68 -17.21 0.49
N TYR A 92 -24.69 -17.27 1.40
CA TYR A 92 -23.27 -17.42 1.03
C TYR A 92 -22.56 -18.59 1.74
N LYS A 93 -23.22 -19.75 1.87
CA LYS A 93 -22.49 -21.04 1.86
C LYS A 93 -21.89 -21.36 0.49
N LEU A 94 -21.42 -20.34 -0.22
CA LEU A 94 -20.87 -20.44 -1.56
C LEU A 94 -19.37 -20.66 -1.45
N SER A 95 -18.86 -21.62 -2.23
CA SER A 95 -17.43 -21.77 -2.45
C SER A 95 -16.83 -20.43 -2.91
N ILE A 96 -15.56 -20.16 -2.55
CA ILE A 96 -14.85 -18.90 -2.87
C ILE A 96 -15.04 -18.49 -4.34
N SER A 97 -14.95 -19.45 -5.27
CA SER A 97 -15.16 -19.23 -6.70
C SER A 97 -16.56 -18.73 -7.05
N LYS A 98 -17.60 -19.31 -6.45
CA LYS A 98 -18.99 -18.90 -6.64
C LYS A 98 -19.24 -17.50 -6.06
N GLY A 99 -18.64 -17.20 -4.91
CA GLY A 99 -18.70 -15.86 -4.29
C GLY A 99 -18.07 -14.78 -5.18
N LEU A 100 -16.87 -15.03 -5.71
CA LEU A 100 -16.20 -14.12 -6.64
C LEU A 100 -16.98 -13.96 -7.95
N ALA A 101 -17.50 -15.05 -8.52
CA ALA A 101 -18.30 -15.00 -9.75
C ALA A 101 -19.60 -14.21 -9.56
N LYS A 102 -20.28 -14.36 -8.42
CA LYS A 102 -21.46 -13.58 -8.05
C LYS A 102 -21.14 -12.08 -7.96
N MET A 103 -20.09 -11.72 -7.22
CA MET A 103 -19.62 -10.33 -7.08
C MET A 103 -19.27 -9.71 -8.43
N TRP A 104 -18.59 -10.45 -9.31
CA TRP A 104 -18.26 -9.98 -10.65
C TRP A 104 -19.53 -9.70 -11.48
N ARG A 105 -20.52 -10.60 -11.44
CA ARG A 105 -21.76 -10.46 -12.20
C ARG A 105 -22.65 -9.32 -11.69
N GLU A 106 -22.70 -9.09 -10.38
CA GLU A 106 -23.62 -8.11 -9.77
C GLU A 106 -23.04 -6.69 -9.66
N GLU A 107 -21.72 -6.57 -9.55
CA GLU A 107 -21.04 -5.29 -9.27
C GLU A 107 -19.84 -4.99 -10.17
N GLY A 108 -19.32 -5.99 -10.89
CA GLY A 108 -18.17 -5.87 -11.77
C GLY A 108 -16.88 -5.48 -11.03
N TRP A 109 -15.91 -4.98 -11.81
CA TRP A 109 -14.60 -4.56 -11.32
C TRP A 109 -14.66 -3.51 -10.20
N ARG A 110 -15.57 -2.54 -10.32
CA ARG A 110 -15.77 -1.49 -9.31
C ARG A 110 -16.24 -2.07 -7.97
N GLY A 111 -16.99 -3.17 -8.00
CA GLY A 111 -17.34 -3.93 -6.81
C GLY A 111 -16.09 -4.44 -6.09
N PHE A 112 -15.21 -5.14 -6.80
CA PHE A 112 -13.97 -5.70 -6.21
C PHE A 112 -13.07 -4.66 -5.53
N MET A 113 -13.09 -3.42 -6.01
CA MET A 113 -12.25 -2.33 -5.48
C MET A 113 -12.95 -1.47 -4.44
N ARG A 114 -14.21 -1.76 -4.08
CA ARG A 114 -14.98 -0.96 -3.12
C ARG A 114 -14.33 -1.05 -1.73
N GLY A 115 -13.94 0.10 -1.18
CA GLY A 115 -13.21 0.17 0.08
C GLY A 115 -11.68 -0.02 -0.02
N ASN A 116 -11.12 -0.37 -1.19
CA ASN A 116 -9.66 -0.53 -1.32
C ASN A 116 -8.89 0.78 -1.10
N GLY A 117 -9.48 1.92 -1.44
CA GLY A 117 -8.84 3.24 -1.23
C GLY A 117 -8.50 3.51 0.23
N THR A 118 -9.36 3.13 1.18
CA THR A 118 -9.09 3.29 2.61
C THR A 118 -8.01 2.33 3.09
N ASN A 119 -7.87 1.15 2.47
CA ASN A 119 -6.78 0.21 2.72
C ASN A 119 -5.43 0.81 2.31
N CYS A 120 -5.37 1.48 1.16
CA CYS A 120 -4.15 2.08 0.64
C CYS A 120 -3.71 3.30 1.46
N ILE A 121 -4.65 4.19 1.84
CA ILE A 121 -4.33 5.42 2.60
C ILE A 121 -3.61 5.09 3.92
N ARG A 122 -3.96 3.97 4.55
CA ARG A 122 -3.37 3.53 5.82
C ARG A 122 -1.88 3.16 5.73
N ILE A 123 -1.39 2.77 4.54
CA ILE A 123 -0.02 2.24 4.37
C ILE A 123 1.01 3.29 4.80
N VAL A 124 0.85 4.52 4.33
CA VAL A 124 1.77 5.63 4.55
C VAL A 124 1.94 5.97 6.05
N PRO A 125 0.88 6.32 6.82
CA PRO A 125 1.02 6.66 8.23
C PRO A 125 1.50 5.47 9.07
N TYR A 126 1.03 4.26 8.75
CA TYR A 126 1.45 3.05 9.46
C TYR A 126 2.95 2.79 9.29
N SER A 127 3.45 2.81 8.05
CA SER A 127 4.88 2.64 7.77
C SER A 127 5.73 3.75 8.38
N ALA A 128 5.27 5.00 8.34
CA ALA A 128 6.03 6.13 8.88
C ALA A 128 6.28 5.97 10.38
N VAL A 129 5.22 5.66 11.16
CA VAL A 129 5.35 5.47 12.61
C VAL A 129 6.13 4.19 12.92
N GLN A 130 5.91 3.10 12.15
CA GLN A 130 6.61 1.85 12.38
C GLN A 130 8.13 2.01 12.16
N PHE A 131 8.55 2.60 11.05
CA PHE A 131 9.97 2.82 10.77
C PHE A 131 10.61 3.83 11.73
N GLY A 132 9.90 4.92 12.04
CA GLY A 132 10.35 5.89 13.04
C GLY A 132 10.58 5.24 14.41
N SER A 133 9.57 4.51 14.91
CA SER A 133 9.64 3.81 16.19
C SER A 133 10.71 2.72 16.19
N TYR A 134 10.83 1.97 15.09
CA TYR A 134 11.86 0.94 14.94
C TYR A 134 13.27 1.54 15.04
N ASN A 135 13.53 2.67 14.38
CA ASN A 135 14.83 3.33 14.45
C ASN A 135 15.14 3.88 15.85
N LEU A 136 14.13 4.37 16.57
CA LEU A 136 14.28 4.82 17.96
C LEU A 136 14.59 3.65 18.90
N TYR A 137 13.81 2.57 18.82
CA TYR A 137 14.03 1.39 19.65
C TYR A 137 15.34 0.69 19.30
N LYS A 138 15.69 0.60 18.02
CA LYS A 138 16.97 0.02 17.57
C LYS A 138 18.15 0.75 18.22
N LYS A 139 18.16 2.10 18.19
CA LYS A 139 19.20 2.90 18.87
C LYS A 139 19.27 2.65 20.38
N ALA A 140 18.14 2.37 21.03
CA ALA A 140 18.09 2.09 22.46
C ALA A 140 18.55 0.67 22.83
N PHE A 141 18.33 -0.33 21.96
CA PHE A 141 18.67 -1.74 22.20
C PHE A 141 20.04 -2.17 21.62
N GLU A 142 20.68 -1.29 20.84
CA GLU A 142 22.02 -1.48 20.30
C GLU A 142 23.07 -1.43 21.42
N PRO A 143 23.87 -2.52 21.62
CA PRO A 143 24.91 -2.52 22.64
C PRO A 143 26.12 -1.62 22.29
N THR A 144 26.33 -1.36 21.00
CA THR A 144 27.37 -0.47 20.45
C THR A 144 26.75 0.33 19.31
N PRO A 145 27.09 1.63 19.13
CA PRO A 145 26.57 2.42 18.02
C PRO A 145 26.83 1.75 16.66
N GLY A 146 25.76 1.39 15.94
CA GLY A 146 25.86 0.71 14.64
C GLY A 146 26.09 -0.80 14.72
N GLY A 147 26.02 -1.40 15.91
CA GLY A 147 26.13 -2.84 16.10
C GLY A 147 24.91 -3.61 15.60
N GLU A 148 25.12 -4.85 15.18
CA GLU A 148 24.02 -5.73 14.80
C GLU A 148 23.23 -6.21 16.02
N LEU A 149 21.90 -6.02 16.00
CA LEU A 149 21.02 -6.57 17.02
C LEU A 149 20.94 -8.09 16.91
N THR A 150 20.90 -8.81 18.03
CA THR A 150 20.59 -10.25 18.06
C THR A 150 19.18 -10.52 17.54
N PRO A 151 18.87 -11.73 17.00
CA PRO A 151 17.54 -12.04 16.47
C PRO A 151 16.40 -11.73 17.43
N LEU A 152 16.57 -12.05 18.72
CA LEU A 152 15.58 -11.76 19.77
C LEU A 152 15.41 -10.26 20.03
N ARG A 153 16.50 -9.47 20.01
CA ARG A 153 16.43 -8.00 20.13
C ARG A 153 15.79 -7.36 18.91
N ARG A 154 16.06 -7.88 17.69
CA ARG A 154 15.38 -7.43 16.45
C ARG A 154 13.89 -7.70 16.52
N LEU A 155 13.51 -8.88 16.99
CA LEU A 155 12.11 -9.30 17.12
C LEU A 155 11.36 -8.40 18.11
N THR A 156 11.93 -8.19 19.30
CA THR A 156 11.33 -7.33 20.34
C THR A 156 11.25 -5.87 19.89
N CYS A 157 12.31 -5.33 19.29
CA CYS A 157 12.32 -3.99 18.69
C CYS A 157 11.25 -3.84 17.59
N GLY A 158 11.15 -4.83 16.69
CA GLY A 158 10.12 -4.86 15.64
C GLY A 158 8.70 -4.98 16.18
N GLY A 159 8.50 -5.82 17.20
CA GLY A 159 7.22 -6.00 17.89
C GLY A 159 6.76 -4.72 18.60
N LEU A 160 7.64 -4.08 19.37
CA LEU A 160 7.35 -2.79 20.02
C LEU A 160 7.06 -1.70 19.00
N ALA A 161 7.83 -1.63 17.91
CA ALA A 161 7.59 -0.69 16.81
C ALA A 161 6.22 -0.92 16.16
N GLY A 162 5.82 -2.19 15.96
CA GLY A 162 4.51 -2.56 15.44
C GLY A 162 3.36 -2.20 16.39
N ILE A 163 3.50 -2.45 17.70
CA ILE A 163 2.50 -2.05 18.70
C ILE A 163 2.37 -0.52 18.75
N THR A 164 3.49 0.19 18.67
CA THR A 164 3.52 1.66 18.64
C THR A 164 2.81 2.21 17.40
N SER A 165 3.10 1.64 16.22
CA SER A 165 2.43 2.07 14.98
C SER A 165 0.94 1.76 15.01
N VAL A 166 0.54 0.56 15.44
CA VAL A 166 -0.88 0.19 15.61
C VAL A 166 -1.58 1.18 16.55
N THR A 167 -0.97 1.52 17.69
CA THR A 167 -1.57 2.45 18.67
C THR A 167 -1.78 3.83 18.06
N PHE A 168 -0.80 4.33 17.32
CA PHE A 168 -0.89 5.66 16.69
C PHE A 168 -1.91 5.68 15.53
N THR A 169 -1.95 4.62 14.72
CA THR A 169 -2.85 4.53 13.56
C THR A 169 -4.21 3.92 13.87
N TYR A 170 -4.46 3.54 15.13
CA TYR A 170 -5.68 2.84 15.52
C TYR A 170 -6.98 3.57 15.12
N PRO A 171 -7.09 4.91 15.24
CA PRO A 171 -8.27 5.64 14.77
C PRO A 171 -8.54 5.49 13.26
N LEU A 172 -7.49 5.31 12.45
CA LEU A 172 -7.64 5.04 11.02
C LEU A 172 -8.04 3.58 10.77
N ASP A 173 -7.51 2.65 11.57
CA ASP A 173 -7.79 1.22 11.46
C ASP A 173 -9.26 0.91 11.76
N ILE A 174 -9.83 1.54 12.80
CA ILE A 174 -11.23 1.33 13.16
C ILE A 174 -12.19 1.94 12.13
N VAL A 175 -11.91 3.16 11.65
CA VAL A 175 -12.72 3.85 10.64
C VAL A 175 -12.67 3.08 9.31
N ARG A 176 -11.49 2.61 8.92
CA ARG A 176 -11.30 1.74 7.75
C ARG A 176 -12.16 0.49 7.88
N THR A 177 -12.03 -0.25 8.99
CA THR A 177 -12.77 -1.50 9.20
C THR A 177 -14.28 -1.25 9.11
N ARG A 178 -14.76 -0.17 9.71
CA ARG A 178 -16.17 0.23 9.63
C ARG A 178 -16.63 0.53 8.22
N LEU A 179 -15.84 1.29 7.44
CA LEU A 179 -16.14 1.60 6.04
C LEU A 179 -16.11 0.37 5.15
N SER A 180 -15.19 -0.56 5.40
CA SER A 180 -15.11 -1.84 4.69
C SER A 180 -16.34 -2.69 4.96
N ILE A 181 -16.80 -2.77 6.22
CA ILE A 181 -18.04 -3.46 6.61
C ILE A 181 -19.26 -2.78 5.98
N GLN A 182 -19.40 -1.46 6.11
CA GLN A 182 -20.50 -0.70 5.48
C GLN A 182 -20.52 -0.85 3.95
N SER A 183 -19.34 -0.86 3.31
CA SER A 183 -19.20 -1.08 1.87
C SER A 183 -19.63 -2.48 1.44
N ALA A 184 -19.41 -3.48 2.30
CA ALA A 184 -19.85 -4.84 2.09
C ALA A 184 -21.37 -4.98 2.29
N SER A 185 -21.92 -4.47 3.40
CA SER A 185 -23.37 -4.52 3.68
C SER A 185 -24.21 -3.73 2.66
N PHE A 186 -23.72 -2.59 2.18
CA PHE A 186 -24.42 -1.81 1.15
C PHE A 186 -24.55 -2.54 -0.19
N ALA A 187 -23.58 -3.41 -0.52
CA ALA A 187 -23.64 -4.22 -1.73
C ALA A 187 -24.71 -5.32 -1.62
N GLU A 188 -24.86 -5.93 -0.44
CA GLU A 188 -25.94 -6.89 -0.17
C GLU A 188 -27.32 -6.21 -0.23
N LEU A 189 -27.42 -4.95 0.20
CA LEU A 189 -28.65 -4.16 0.25
C LEU A 189 -28.97 -3.41 -1.06
N LYS A 190 -28.29 -3.65 -2.17
CA LYS A 190 -28.45 -2.91 -3.44
C LYS A 190 -29.87 -2.94 -4.04
N ASN A 191 -30.81 -3.69 -3.44
CA ASN A 191 -32.24 -3.64 -3.73
C ASN A 191 -33.04 -2.57 -2.94
N GLN A 192 -32.47 -1.89 -1.95
CA GLN A 192 -33.16 -0.82 -1.20
C GLN A 192 -32.25 0.39 -0.92
N HIS A 193 -32.65 1.53 -1.49
CA HIS A 193 -32.19 2.90 -1.23
C HIS A 193 -30.68 3.18 -1.38
N GLN A 194 -30.35 3.89 -2.47
CA GLN A 194 -29.03 4.48 -2.75
C GLN A 194 -28.64 5.56 -1.73
N THR A 195 -28.27 5.19 -0.51
CA THR A 195 -27.56 6.11 0.38
C THR A 195 -26.08 6.12 0.00
N LYS A 196 -25.51 7.31 -0.27
CA LYS A 196 -24.06 7.44 -0.50
C LYS A 196 -23.32 6.98 0.74
N LEU A 197 -22.29 6.13 0.58
CA LEU A 197 -21.44 5.79 1.72
C LEU A 197 -20.70 7.03 2.22
N PRO A 198 -20.63 7.23 3.55
CA PRO A 198 -19.84 8.30 4.12
C PRO A 198 -18.36 8.11 3.77
N GLY A 199 -17.65 9.21 3.56
CA GLY A 199 -16.20 9.20 3.36
C GLY A 199 -15.45 8.92 4.67
N MET A 200 -14.14 8.69 4.58
CA MET A 200 -13.31 8.36 5.75
C MET A 200 -13.37 9.42 6.86
N TYR A 201 -13.33 10.69 6.48
CA TYR A 201 -13.47 11.80 7.40
C TYR A 201 -14.85 11.88 8.04
N GLU A 202 -15.92 11.72 7.26
CA GLU A 202 -17.29 11.77 7.78
C GLU A 202 -17.55 10.63 8.76
N THR A 203 -17.12 9.41 8.44
CA THR A 203 -17.23 8.27 9.37
C THR A 203 -16.46 8.51 10.65
N MET A 204 -15.24 9.04 10.57
CA MET A 204 -14.45 9.40 11.76
C MET A 204 -15.16 10.46 12.61
N ARG A 205 -15.70 11.51 11.98
CA ARG A 205 -16.44 12.59 12.64
C ARG A 205 -17.71 12.08 13.32
N LEU A 206 -18.46 11.20 12.64
CA LEU A 206 -19.67 10.59 13.18
C LEU A 206 -19.36 9.70 14.39
N MET A 207 -18.31 8.88 14.32
CA MET A 207 -17.87 8.07 15.45
C MET A 207 -17.47 8.94 16.64
N TYR A 208 -16.69 9.99 16.39
CA TYR A 208 -16.29 10.91 17.45
C TYR A 208 -17.49 11.61 18.10
N LYS A 209 -18.43 12.13 17.31
CA LYS A 209 -19.57 12.88 17.84
C LYS A 209 -20.64 12.00 18.49
N ASN A 210 -20.92 10.84 17.93
CA ASN A 210 -22.11 10.06 18.25
C ASN A 210 -21.83 8.82 19.10
N GLU A 211 -20.59 8.32 19.15
CA GLU A 211 -20.28 7.00 19.76
C GLU A 211 -19.35 7.08 20.99
N GLY A 212 -19.00 8.30 21.44
CA GLY A 212 -18.21 8.50 22.66
C GLY A 212 -16.80 9.06 22.42
N GLY A 213 -16.60 9.89 21.40
CA GLY A 213 -15.36 10.65 21.23
C GLY A 213 -14.15 9.79 20.92
N ILE A 214 -13.06 10.05 21.63
CA ILE A 214 -11.77 9.35 21.45
C ILE A 214 -11.89 7.88 21.86
N VAL A 215 -12.67 7.55 22.89
CA VAL A 215 -12.82 6.16 23.37
C VAL A 215 -13.42 5.29 22.27
N ALA A 216 -14.37 5.82 21.50
CA ALA A 216 -14.94 5.12 20.34
C ALA A 216 -13.88 4.79 19.29
N LEU A 217 -12.93 5.70 19.05
CA LEU A 217 -11.85 5.51 18.07
C LEU A 217 -10.79 4.50 18.52
N TYR A 218 -10.75 4.12 19.80
CA TYR A 218 -9.81 3.16 20.40
C TYR A 218 -10.46 1.85 20.85
N ARG A 219 -11.75 1.66 20.55
CA ARG A 219 -12.50 0.48 20.96
C ARG A 219 -12.02 -0.76 20.22
N GLY A 220 -11.49 -1.74 20.97
CA GLY A 220 -10.93 -2.98 20.40
C GLY A 220 -9.40 -2.99 20.30
N ILE A 221 -8.69 -1.99 20.83
CA ILE A 221 -7.22 -1.98 20.80
C ILE A 221 -6.61 -3.12 21.61
N LEU A 222 -7.23 -3.51 22.73
CA LEU A 222 -6.78 -4.61 23.58
C LEU A 222 -6.66 -5.95 22.82
N PRO A 223 -7.72 -6.49 22.16
CA PRO A 223 -7.58 -7.71 21.37
C PRO A 223 -6.61 -7.53 20.21
N THR A 224 -6.57 -6.34 19.58
CA THR A 224 -5.62 -6.06 18.49
C THR A 224 -4.17 -6.21 18.95
N VAL A 225 -3.79 -5.63 20.09
CA VAL A 225 -2.44 -5.71 20.64
C VAL A 225 -2.15 -7.09 21.22
N ALA A 226 -3.13 -7.71 21.89
CA ALA A 226 -3.00 -9.07 22.43
C ALA A 226 -2.72 -10.11 21.35
N GLY A 227 -3.29 -9.95 20.14
CA GLY A 227 -3.06 -10.83 19.00
C GLY A 227 -1.67 -10.68 18.35
N VAL A 228 -0.96 -9.56 18.57
CA VAL A 228 0.37 -9.34 17.95
C VAL A 228 1.41 -10.32 18.45
N ALA A 229 1.49 -10.52 19.77
CA ALA A 229 2.51 -11.39 20.38
C ALA A 229 2.45 -12.85 19.88
N PRO A 230 1.29 -13.55 19.91
CA PRO A 230 1.20 -14.92 19.39
C PRO A 230 1.43 -14.97 17.88
N TYR A 231 0.95 -13.97 17.13
CA TYR A 231 1.17 -13.91 15.68
C TYR A 231 2.66 -13.82 15.35
N VAL A 232 3.38 -12.89 15.97
CA VAL A 232 4.81 -12.69 15.75
C VAL A 232 5.62 -13.90 16.19
N GLY A 233 5.30 -14.48 17.35
CA GLY A 233 5.98 -15.67 17.87
C GLY A 233 5.83 -16.89 16.96
N LEU A 234 4.59 -17.20 16.54
CA LEU A 234 4.32 -18.31 15.62
C LEU A 234 4.94 -18.08 14.25
N ASN A 235 4.83 -16.86 13.71
CA ASN A 235 5.42 -16.53 12.42
C ASN A 235 6.94 -16.76 12.45
N PHE A 236 7.62 -16.26 13.48
CA PHE A 236 9.07 -16.44 13.63
C PHE A 236 9.46 -17.91 13.80
N MET A 237 8.75 -18.65 14.66
CA MET A 237 9.01 -20.08 14.88
C MET A 237 8.83 -20.91 13.60
N THR A 238 7.74 -20.68 12.86
CA THR A 238 7.49 -21.38 11.60
C THR A 238 8.47 -20.94 10.53
N TYR A 239 8.83 -19.65 10.46
CA TYR A 239 9.81 -19.14 9.51
C TYR A 239 11.17 -19.81 9.69
N GLU A 240 11.69 -19.87 10.92
CA GLU A 240 12.98 -20.52 11.21
C GLU A 240 12.94 -22.03 10.90
N SER A 241 11.85 -22.70 11.23
CA SER A 241 11.65 -24.13 10.89
C SER A 241 11.65 -24.38 9.38
N ILE A 242 10.87 -23.60 8.62
CA ILE A 242 10.78 -23.73 7.16
C ILE A 242 12.10 -23.33 6.49
N ARG A 243 12.77 -22.29 6.99
CA ARG A 243 14.07 -21.83 6.48
C ARG A 243 15.14 -22.91 6.61
N LYS A 244 15.19 -23.64 7.73
CA LYS A 244 16.12 -24.77 7.94
C LYS A 244 15.87 -25.92 6.96
N VAL A 245 14.61 -26.18 6.61
CA VAL A 245 14.25 -27.22 5.62
C VAL A 245 14.56 -26.78 4.19
N LEU A 246 14.30 -25.52 3.85
CA LEU A 246 14.47 -24.99 2.48
C LEU A 246 15.91 -24.54 2.16
N THR A 247 16.78 -24.42 3.16
CA THR A 247 18.18 -23.98 3.00
C THR A 247 19.12 -25.04 3.59
N PRO A 248 19.62 -25.98 2.77
CA PRO A 248 20.62 -26.95 3.22
C PRO A 248 21.91 -26.28 3.69
N GLU A 249 22.62 -26.91 4.63
CA GLU A 249 23.90 -26.43 5.17
C GLU A 249 24.93 -26.29 4.04
N GLY A 250 25.24 -25.05 3.64
CA GLY A 250 26.20 -24.73 2.58
C GLY A 250 25.79 -23.56 1.67
N ASP A 251 24.50 -23.19 1.64
CA ASP A 251 23.99 -22.10 0.80
C ASP A 251 23.80 -20.82 1.63
N ALA A 252 24.82 -19.95 1.67
CA ALA A 252 24.81 -18.73 2.46
C ALA A 252 23.75 -17.70 2.01
N ASN A 253 23.19 -17.84 0.79
CA ASN A 253 22.22 -16.92 0.23
C ASN A 253 21.06 -17.66 -0.46
N PRO A 254 20.03 -18.09 0.28
CA PRO A 254 18.85 -18.69 -0.36
C PRO A 254 18.23 -17.69 -1.34
N SER A 255 17.90 -18.17 -2.54
CA SER A 255 17.22 -17.42 -3.60
C SER A 255 16.02 -16.65 -3.05
N ALA A 256 15.75 -15.45 -3.59
CA ALA A 256 14.62 -14.61 -3.20
C ALA A 256 13.30 -15.38 -3.18
N LEU A 257 13.11 -16.32 -4.11
CA LEU A 257 11.94 -17.20 -4.17
C LEU A 257 11.80 -18.08 -2.90
N ARG A 258 12.90 -18.67 -2.42
CA ARG A 258 12.88 -19.52 -1.20
C ARG A 258 12.55 -18.68 0.04
N LYS A 259 13.11 -17.47 0.14
CA LYS A 259 12.79 -16.53 1.23
C LYS A 259 11.31 -16.11 1.20
N LEU A 260 10.77 -15.85 0.01
CA LEU A 260 9.36 -15.52 -0.19
C LEU A 260 8.44 -16.69 0.18
N LEU A 261 8.76 -17.92 -0.25
CA LEU A 261 7.98 -19.11 0.11
C LEU A 261 8.00 -19.39 1.61
N ALA A 262 9.16 -19.27 2.25
CA ALA A 262 9.28 -19.41 3.71
C ALA A 262 8.42 -18.36 4.44
N GLY A 263 8.45 -17.11 3.99
CA GLY A 263 7.61 -16.03 4.51
C GLY A 263 6.11 -16.27 4.28
N ALA A 264 5.73 -16.77 3.11
CA ALA A 264 4.33 -17.05 2.78
C ALA A 264 3.76 -18.20 3.63
N ILE A 265 4.50 -19.30 3.79
CA ILE A 265 4.07 -20.46 4.58
C ILE A 265 3.98 -20.07 6.07
N SER A 266 5.02 -19.43 6.61
CA SER A 266 5.01 -18.98 8.00
C SER A 266 3.88 -17.98 8.29
N GLY A 267 3.66 -17.04 7.38
CA GLY A 267 2.53 -16.11 7.43
C GLY A 267 1.18 -16.81 7.43
N ALA A 268 0.98 -17.81 6.56
CA ALA A 268 -0.26 -18.58 6.48
C ALA A 268 -0.53 -19.39 7.75
N VAL A 269 0.48 -20.07 8.29
CA VAL A 269 0.37 -20.86 9.53
C VAL A 269 0.05 -19.94 10.71
N ALA A 270 0.84 -18.88 10.90
CA ALA A 270 0.62 -17.91 11.98
C ALA A 270 -0.79 -17.30 11.90
N GLN A 271 -1.19 -16.84 10.72
CA GLN A 271 -2.49 -16.23 10.52
C GLN A 271 -3.65 -17.21 10.76
N THR A 272 -3.49 -18.49 10.41
CA THR A 272 -4.52 -19.52 10.65
C THR A 272 -4.69 -19.80 12.14
N CYS A 273 -3.57 -19.91 12.87
CA CYS A 273 -3.60 -20.16 14.30
C CYS A 273 -4.09 -18.96 15.12
N THR A 274 -3.82 -17.73 14.68
CA THR A 274 -4.23 -16.53 15.41
C THR A 274 -5.52 -15.89 14.91
N TYR A 275 -6.14 -16.41 13.86
CA TYR A 275 -7.39 -15.89 13.32
C TYR A 275 -8.56 -15.82 14.32
N PRO A 276 -8.70 -16.78 15.28
CA PRO A 276 -9.80 -16.75 16.24
C PRO A 276 -9.69 -15.68 17.33
N LEU A 277 -8.51 -15.05 17.49
CA LEU A 277 -8.23 -14.00 18.48
C LEU A 277 -8.67 -12.62 17.97
#